data_AF-A0A1F2VM91-F1
#
_entry.id   AF-A0A1F2VM91-F1
#
_cell.length_a   1.000
_cell.length_b   1.000
_cell.length_c   1.000
_cell.angle_alpha   90.00
_cell.angle_beta   90.00
_cell.angle_gamma   90.00
#
_symmetry.space_group_name_H-M   'P 1'
#
loop_
_entity.id
_entity.type
_entity.pdbx_description
1 polymer ?
#
loop_
_entity_poly.entity_id
_entity_poly.type
_entity_poly.pdbx_seq_one_letter_code
_entity_poly.pdbx_strand_id
1 'polypeptide(L)'
;MKQASRFWHAAPWHFAGVTAVLALVAWWSPPPAPTDQLMMEHVGQGVIVPGCADLNCFRILVPATVELFPGPSLPRWRVYAVVMNAAAALATGRLALALGLAPRAVALTIWLSALGAGSFSTVYHPYNADPLVLFLAPVTTWLLLNGRGLAAGALATFGIFAKEFAAAPLYIAAAASAIRRDGAGLRRHLALAVAVTTIWLGLQLGLMAAFGYSYNANPSSRPLEGGYLRVWLEHVGAPQALFALFGTFGALHLLIPVGWQRASPELRQLSIGAIPALLAFMYVATPERALWNFYFLAVPLAAIVLARLSAAAAWAFVAFYTLANFRIGAQIPDVPTARYALAVTIAIAVVAIVRARTI
;
A
#
# COMPACT_ATOMS: atom_id res chain seq x y z
N MET A 1 -14.25 -20.30 -13.38
CA MET A 1 -15.14 -20.54 -12.21
C MET A 1 -14.54 -21.45 -11.13
N LYS A 2 -13.99 -22.64 -11.44
CA LYS A 2 -13.41 -23.56 -10.42
C LYS A 2 -12.30 -22.93 -9.55
N GLN A 3 -11.38 -22.17 -10.13
CA GLN A 3 -10.29 -21.53 -9.38
C GLN A 3 -10.77 -20.45 -8.39
N ALA A 4 -11.81 -19.69 -8.76
CA ALA A 4 -12.44 -18.70 -7.89
C ALA A 4 -13.10 -19.35 -6.67
N SER A 5 -13.79 -20.49 -6.86
CA SER A 5 -14.37 -21.23 -5.73
C SER A 5 -13.31 -21.67 -4.73
N ARG A 6 -12.20 -22.25 -5.20
CA ARG A 6 -11.09 -22.71 -4.33
C ARG A 6 -10.43 -21.59 -3.55
N PHE A 7 -10.28 -20.40 -4.17
CA PHE A 7 -9.75 -19.23 -3.47
C PHE A 7 -10.60 -18.87 -2.26
N TRP A 8 -11.94 -18.82 -2.40
CA TRP A 8 -12.82 -18.44 -1.30
C TRP A 8 -12.85 -19.46 -0.15
N HIS A 9 -12.54 -20.73 -0.42
CA HIS A 9 -12.39 -21.73 0.65
C HIS A 9 -11.07 -21.54 1.43
N ALA A 10 -10.00 -21.09 0.77
CA ALA A 10 -8.71 -20.85 1.41
C ALA A 10 -8.58 -19.43 2.01
N ALA A 11 -9.36 -18.47 1.53
CA ALA A 11 -9.29 -17.06 1.92
C ALA A 11 -9.45 -16.82 3.44
N PRO A 12 -10.39 -17.47 4.16
CA PRO A 12 -10.51 -17.33 5.61
C PRO A 12 -9.23 -17.76 6.35
N TRP A 13 -8.58 -18.83 5.90
CA TRP A 13 -7.34 -19.33 6.50
C TRP A 13 -6.17 -18.37 6.28
N HIS A 14 -6.06 -17.82 5.07
CA HIS A 14 -5.08 -16.78 4.78
C HIS A 14 -5.32 -15.53 5.63
N PHE A 15 -6.57 -15.08 5.73
CA PHE A 15 -6.93 -13.92 6.53
C PHE A 15 -6.62 -14.12 8.01
N ALA A 16 -7.01 -15.27 8.58
CA ALA A 16 -6.73 -15.62 9.97
C ALA A 16 -5.22 -15.71 10.24
N GLY A 17 -4.47 -16.39 9.38
CA GLY A 17 -3.01 -16.53 9.53
C GLY A 17 -2.28 -15.19 9.43
N VAL A 18 -2.62 -14.37 8.44
CA VAL A 18 -2.05 -13.02 8.31
C VAL A 18 -2.41 -12.14 9.49
N THR A 19 -3.67 -12.15 9.93
CA THR A 19 -4.13 -11.38 11.10
C THR A 19 -3.37 -11.79 12.35
N ALA A 20 -3.18 -13.09 12.58
CA ALA A 20 -2.44 -13.59 13.73
C ALA A 20 -0.97 -13.11 13.72
N VAL A 21 -0.29 -13.20 12.57
CA VAL A 21 1.11 -12.73 12.45
C VAL A 21 1.20 -11.22 12.62
N LEU A 22 0.31 -10.45 11.99
CA LEU A 22 0.30 -9.00 12.13
C LEU A 22 -0.05 -8.55 13.55
N ALA A 23 -0.95 -9.26 14.24
CA ALA A 23 -1.27 -9.00 15.64
C ALA A 23 -0.06 -9.29 16.55
N LEU A 24 0.69 -10.36 16.28
CA LEU A 24 1.93 -10.66 16.99
C LEU A 24 2.98 -9.55 16.76
N VAL A 25 3.13 -9.09 15.52
CA VAL A 25 4.01 -7.96 15.19
C VAL A 25 3.54 -6.69 15.90
N ALA A 26 2.24 -6.41 15.91
CA ALA A 26 1.68 -5.25 16.59
C ALA A 26 1.91 -5.30 18.10
N TRP A 27 1.83 -6.48 18.71
CA TRP A 27 2.12 -6.68 20.12
C TRP A 27 3.60 -6.49 20.44
N TRP A 28 4.49 -7.01 19.59
CA TRP A 28 5.94 -6.94 19.78
C TRP A 28 6.56 -5.60 19.38
N SER A 29 5.89 -4.81 18.54
CA SER A 29 6.40 -3.52 18.08
C SER A 29 6.42 -2.51 19.23
N PRO A 30 7.50 -1.72 19.38
CA PRO A 30 7.56 -0.69 20.39
C PRO A 30 6.48 0.39 20.16
N PRO A 31 6.07 1.14 21.19
CA PRO A 31 5.20 2.29 21.01
C PRO A 31 5.84 3.30 20.03
N PRO A 32 5.09 3.83 19.05
CA PRO A 32 5.63 4.83 18.13
C PRO A 32 5.89 6.15 18.84
N ALA A 33 6.77 6.98 18.26
CA ALA A 33 6.83 8.39 18.62
C ALA A 33 5.47 9.07 18.36
N PRO A 34 5.02 10.00 19.22
CA PRO A 34 3.68 10.59 19.17
C PRO A 34 3.55 11.70 18.10
N THR A 35 4.02 11.48 16.87
CA THR A 35 4.05 12.51 15.81
C THR A 35 2.66 12.85 15.27
N ASP A 36 1.85 11.83 14.95
CA ASP A 36 0.52 12.00 14.34
C ASP A 36 -0.64 11.68 15.32
N GLN A 37 -0.31 11.09 16.48
CA GLN A 37 -1.28 10.54 17.42
C GLN A 37 -2.31 11.58 17.89
N LEU A 38 -1.82 12.70 18.44
CA LEU A 38 -2.67 13.73 19.04
C LEU A 38 -3.70 14.26 18.03
N MET A 39 -3.25 14.53 16.80
CA MET A 39 -4.12 15.09 15.77
C MET A 39 -5.18 14.10 15.32
N MET A 40 -4.79 12.84 15.09
CA MET A 40 -5.73 11.79 14.71
C MET A 40 -6.78 11.52 15.79
N GLU A 41 -6.39 11.53 17.08
CA GLU A 41 -7.32 11.39 18.20
C GLU A 41 -8.30 12.57 18.28
N HIS A 42 -7.80 13.81 18.21
CA HIS A 42 -8.65 15.00 18.26
C HIS A 42 -9.68 15.03 17.13
N VAL A 43 -9.25 14.79 15.88
CA VAL A 43 -10.17 14.74 14.72
C VAL A 43 -11.20 13.63 14.92
N GLY A 44 -10.79 12.46 15.44
CA GLY A 44 -11.70 11.33 15.66
C GLY A 44 -12.73 11.56 16.76
N GLN A 45 -12.41 12.40 17.74
CA GLN A 45 -13.32 12.84 18.80
C GLN A 45 -14.27 13.98 18.35
N GLY A 46 -14.27 14.32 17.05
CA GLY A 46 -15.10 15.37 16.50
C GLY A 46 -14.62 16.78 16.87
N VAL A 47 -13.39 16.90 17.37
CA VAL A 47 -12.81 18.21 17.71
C VAL A 47 -12.38 18.88 16.41
N ILE A 48 -13.08 19.97 16.07
CA ILE A 48 -12.63 20.91 15.06
C ILE A 48 -11.48 21.70 15.66
N VAL A 49 -10.36 21.82 14.94
CA VAL A 49 -9.18 22.56 15.38
C VAL A 49 -9.03 23.80 14.49
N PRO A 50 -9.67 24.94 14.81
CA PRO A 50 -9.62 26.13 13.96
C PRO A 50 -8.18 26.55 13.67
N GLY A 51 -7.90 26.90 12.42
CA GLY A 51 -6.54 27.30 12.00
C GLY A 51 -5.54 26.15 11.87
N CYS A 52 -6.00 24.88 11.90
CA CYS A 52 -5.09 23.73 11.81
C CYS A 52 -4.23 23.77 10.53
N ALA A 53 -2.90 23.67 10.68
CA ALA A 53 -1.95 23.62 9.57
C ALA A 53 -1.45 22.20 9.23
N ASP A 54 -2.00 21.17 9.89
CA ASP A 54 -1.64 19.77 9.73
C ASP A 54 -2.51 19.09 8.68
N LEU A 55 -1.89 18.28 7.81
CA LEU A 55 -2.60 17.54 6.77
C LEU A 55 -3.62 16.53 7.33
N ASN A 56 -3.40 16.03 8.55
CA ASN A 56 -4.26 15.05 9.20
C ASN A 56 -5.61 15.66 9.60
N CYS A 57 -5.71 16.99 9.74
CA CYS A 57 -6.99 17.69 9.96
C CYS A 57 -7.99 17.50 8.82
N PHE A 58 -7.51 17.23 7.62
CA PHE A 58 -8.35 16.99 6.45
C PHE A 58 -8.75 15.53 6.27
N ARG A 59 -8.26 14.62 7.13
CA ARG A 59 -8.49 13.17 7.06
C ARG A 59 -9.47 12.75 8.13
N ILE A 60 -10.75 12.80 7.81
CA ILE A 60 -11.82 12.67 8.80
C ILE A 60 -12.24 11.21 8.99
N LEU A 61 -12.32 10.43 7.91
CA LEU A 61 -13.01 9.14 7.93
C LEU A 61 -12.40 8.12 8.89
N VAL A 62 -11.09 7.87 8.78
CA VAL A 62 -10.41 6.86 9.62
C VAL A 62 -10.45 7.23 11.09
N PRO A 63 -9.98 8.42 11.53
CA PRO A 63 -10.03 8.76 12.94
C PRO A 63 -11.46 8.76 13.49
N ALA A 64 -12.44 9.31 12.74
CA ALA A 64 -13.85 9.28 13.15
C ALA A 64 -14.42 7.87 13.27
N THR A 65 -13.86 6.87 12.55
CA THR A 65 -14.29 5.47 12.67
C THR A 65 -13.57 4.75 13.80
N VAL A 66 -12.26 4.95 13.95
CA VAL A 66 -11.45 4.25 14.95
C VAL A 66 -11.77 4.72 16.38
N GLU A 67 -12.03 6.02 16.56
CA GLU A 67 -12.34 6.59 17.87
C GLU A 67 -13.76 6.26 18.38
N LEU A 68 -14.63 5.67 17.55
CA LEU A 68 -15.92 5.11 18.02
C LEU A 68 -15.73 3.85 18.87
N PHE A 69 -14.60 3.16 18.76
CA PHE A 69 -14.35 1.95 19.52
C PHE A 69 -13.89 2.27 20.94
N PRO A 70 -14.41 1.60 21.98
CA PRO A 70 -13.97 1.81 23.35
C PRO A 70 -12.56 1.24 23.60
N GLY A 71 -11.89 1.74 24.64
CA GLY A 71 -10.61 1.23 25.11
C GLY A 71 -9.42 2.17 24.91
N PRO A 72 -8.19 1.74 25.26
CA PRO A 72 -7.01 2.58 25.11
C PRO A 72 -6.67 2.85 23.64
N SER A 73 -6.18 4.05 23.33
CA SER A 73 -5.97 4.51 21.95
C SER A 73 -5.05 3.60 21.12
N LEU A 74 -3.80 3.40 21.57
CA LEU A 74 -2.81 2.64 20.80
C LEU A 74 -3.29 1.22 20.41
N PRO A 75 -3.84 0.39 21.32
CA PRO A 75 -4.45 -0.88 20.96
C PRO A 75 -5.53 -0.80 19.86
N ARG A 76 -6.44 0.18 19.93
CA ARG A 76 -7.51 0.33 18.91
C ARG A 76 -6.93 0.63 17.53
N TRP A 77 -6.00 1.57 17.47
CA TRP A 77 -5.31 1.93 16.23
C TRP A 77 -4.48 0.76 15.67
N ARG A 78 -3.80 -0.01 16.54
CA ARG A 78 -3.11 -1.24 16.12
C ARG A 78 -4.06 -2.30 15.58
N VAL A 79 -5.21 -2.52 16.22
CA VAL A 79 -6.24 -3.46 15.72
C VAL A 79 -6.75 -3.02 14.35
N TYR A 80 -7.04 -1.73 14.16
CA TYR A 80 -7.40 -1.17 12.86
C TYR A 80 -6.31 -1.45 11.81
N ALA A 81 -5.04 -1.15 12.11
CA ALA A 81 -3.94 -1.36 11.18
C ALA A 81 -3.78 -2.86 10.84
N VAL A 82 -3.86 -3.75 11.82
CA VAL A 82 -3.77 -5.21 11.62
C VAL A 82 -4.90 -5.72 10.72
N VAL A 83 -6.16 -5.37 11.03
CA VAL A 83 -7.33 -5.84 10.28
C VAL A 83 -7.31 -5.30 8.85
N MET A 84 -7.01 -4.02 8.68
CA MET A 84 -6.98 -3.41 7.34
C MET A 84 -5.82 -3.92 6.50
N ASN A 85 -4.62 -4.13 7.06
CA ASN A 85 -3.51 -4.74 6.31
C ASN A 85 -3.79 -6.21 5.95
N ALA A 86 -4.45 -6.97 6.84
CA ALA A 86 -4.90 -8.32 6.51
C ALA A 86 -5.93 -8.34 5.37
N ALA A 87 -6.89 -7.41 5.40
CA ALA A 87 -7.86 -7.22 4.34
C ALA A 87 -7.19 -6.78 3.03
N ALA A 88 -6.21 -5.87 3.09
CA ALA A 88 -5.43 -5.40 1.95
C ALA A 88 -4.65 -6.53 1.28
N ALA A 89 -4.01 -7.39 2.08
CA ALA A 89 -3.31 -8.56 1.60
C ALA A 89 -4.25 -9.53 0.86
N LEU A 90 -5.42 -9.80 1.44
CA LEU A 90 -6.43 -10.67 0.82
C LEU A 90 -7.00 -10.04 -0.46
N ALA A 91 -7.30 -8.74 -0.45
CA ALA A 91 -7.77 -7.99 -1.61
C ALA A 91 -6.72 -7.99 -2.74
N THR A 92 -5.44 -7.88 -2.39
CA THR A 92 -4.34 -7.98 -3.37
C THR A 92 -4.25 -9.39 -3.95
N GLY A 93 -4.42 -10.44 -3.13
CA GLY A 93 -4.56 -11.81 -3.62
C GLY A 93 -5.76 -11.99 -4.56
N ARG A 94 -6.90 -11.39 -4.23
CA ARG A 94 -8.10 -11.42 -5.07
C ARG A 94 -7.90 -10.71 -6.42
N LEU A 95 -7.18 -9.60 -6.41
CA LEU A 95 -6.77 -8.87 -7.61
C LEU A 95 -5.80 -9.71 -8.45
N ALA A 96 -4.77 -10.30 -7.84
CA ALA A 96 -3.84 -11.22 -8.49
C ALA A 96 -4.58 -12.38 -9.17
N LEU A 97 -5.57 -12.97 -8.50
CA LEU A 97 -6.41 -14.00 -9.09
C LEU A 97 -7.22 -13.49 -10.28
N ALA A 98 -7.77 -12.27 -10.21
CA ALA A 98 -8.49 -11.66 -11.33
C ALA A 98 -7.57 -11.37 -12.53
N LEU A 99 -6.30 -11.10 -12.28
CA LEU A 99 -5.25 -10.93 -13.29
C LEU A 99 -4.68 -12.27 -13.81
N GLY A 100 -5.30 -13.40 -13.47
CA GLY A 100 -4.96 -14.72 -14.01
C GLY A 100 -3.75 -15.40 -13.36
N LEU A 101 -3.29 -14.93 -12.20
CA LEU A 101 -2.17 -15.59 -11.51
C LEU A 101 -2.56 -16.98 -11.01
N ALA A 102 -1.58 -17.89 -11.03
CA ALA A 102 -1.75 -19.25 -10.50
C ALA A 102 -2.02 -19.24 -8.98
N PRO A 103 -2.74 -20.24 -8.43
CA PRO A 103 -3.12 -20.25 -7.01
C PRO A 103 -1.94 -20.07 -6.04
N ARG A 104 -0.78 -20.64 -6.37
CA ARG A 104 0.43 -20.50 -5.57
C ARG A 104 1.00 -19.08 -5.60
N ALA A 105 1.00 -18.42 -6.77
CA ALA A 105 1.40 -17.02 -6.86
C ALA A 105 0.43 -16.13 -6.08
N VAL A 106 -0.88 -16.40 -6.14
CA VAL A 106 -1.90 -15.71 -5.35
C VAL A 106 -1.64 -15.84 -3.84
N ALA A 107 -1.35 -17.06 -3.36
CA ALA A 107 -1.01 -17.27 -1.95
C ALA A 107 0.25 -16.48 -1.55
N LEU A 108 1.31 -16.53 -2.35
CA LEU A 108 2.54 -15.76 -2.11
C LEU A 108 2.26 -14.25 -2.13
N THR A 109 1.41 -13.77 -3.03
CA THR A 109 1.00 -12.36 -3.07
C THR A 109 0.35 -11.93 -1.75
N ILE A 110 -0.60 -12.70 -1.22
CA ILE A 110 -1.26 -12.38 0.06
C ILE A 110 -0.21 -12.22 1.16
N TRP A 111 0.65 -13.22 1.33
CA TRP A 111 1.62 -13.22 2.43
C TRP A 111 2.72 -12.17 2.25
N LEU A 112 3.23 -11.95 1.04
CA LEU A 112 4.24 -10.92 0.78
C LEU A 112 3.68 -9.50 0.94
N SER A 113 2.43 -9.26 0.55
CA SER A 113 1.75 -7.97 0.78
C SER A 113 1.52 -7.73 2.27
N ALA A 114 1.09 -8.74 3.02
CA ALA A 114 0.90 -8.66 4.46
C ALA A 114 2.20 -8.42 5.22
N LEU A 115 3.29 -9.08 4.83
CA LEU A 115 4.54 -9.13 5.59
C LEU A 115 5.63 -8.20 5.01
N GLY A 116 5.23 -7.26 4.16
CA GLY A 116 6.11 -6.24 3.59
C GLY A 116 6.28 -5.02 4.48
N ALA A 117 7.29 -4.20 4.18
CA ALA A 117 7.66 -3.03 4.95
C ALA A 117 6.49 -2.06 5.18
N GLY A 118 5.60 -1.86 4.20
CA GLY A 118 4.43 -0.98 4.35
C GLY A 118 3.41 -1.45 5.39
N SER A 119 3.02 -2.71 5.34
CA SER A 119 2.10 -3.28 6.33
C SER A 119 2.70 -3.24 7.74
N PHE A 120 3.99 -3.56 7.86
CA PHE A 120 4.67 -3.52 9.16
C PHE A 120 4.87 -2.11 9.69
N SER A 121 5.21 -1.15 8.83
CA SER A 121 5.39 0.24 9.24
C SER A 121 4.08 0.89 9.64
N THR A 122 2.97 0.55 8.98
CA THR A 122 1.64 1.04 9.39
C THR A 122 1.10 0.32 10.64
N VAL A 123 1.64 -0.85 11.00
CA VAL A 123 1.38 -1.47 12.32
C VAL A 123 2.22 -0.80 13.41
N TYR A 124 3.47 -0.46 13.12
CA TYR A 124 4.36 0.24 14.05
C TYR A 124 3.91 1.69 14.30
N HIS A 125 3.54 2.42 13.24
CA HIS A 125 2.90 3.74 13.27
C HIS A 125 1.43 3.63 12.85
N PRO A 126 0.51 3.27 13.75
CA PRO A 126 -0.88 2.97 13.40
C PRO A 126 -1.77 4.22 13.24
N TYR A 127 -1.34 5.38 13.74
CA TYR A 127 -2.09 6.65 13.68
C TYR A 127 -2.07 7.28 12.28
N ASN A 128 -2.57 6.58 11.26
CA ASN A 128 -2.75 7.12 9.91
C ASN A 128 -3.80 6.33 9.10
N ALA A 129 -4.14 6.88 7.93
CA ALA A 129 -5.11 6.29 7.02
C ALA A 129 -4.52 5.25 6.03
N ASP A 130 -3.22 4.97 6.08
CA ASP A 130 -2.55 4.15 5.05
C ASP A 130 -3.06 2.70 4.99
N PRO A 131 -3.33 1.99 6.11
CA PRO A 131 -3.90 0.64 6.05
C PRO A 131 -5.19 0.56 5.23
N LEU A 132 -6.08 1.55 5.38
CA LEU A 132 -7.31 1.60 4.59
C LEU A 132 -7.00 1.84 3.09
N VAL A 133 -6.07 2.73 2.75
CA VAL A 133 -5.69 2.95 1.34
C VAL A 133 -5.05 1.72 0.72
N LEU A 134 -4.20 1.01 1.46
CA LEU A 134 -3.61 -0.27 1.03
C LEU A 134 -4.69 -1.31 0.75
N PHE A 135 -5.82 -1.26 1.45
CA PHE A 135 -6.99 -2.11 1.17
C PHE A 135 -7.81 -1.61 -0.03
N LEU A 136 -8.11 -0.32 -0.10
CA LEU A 136 -8.95 0.24 -1.15
C LEU A 136 -8.29 0.16 -2.52
N ALA A 137 -6.97 0.34 -2.63
CA ALA A 137 -6.26 0.32 -3.91
C ALA A 137 -6.48 -0.98 -4.73
N PRO A 138 -6.25 -2.19 -4.19
CA PRO A 138 -6.52 -3.43 -4.91
C PRO A 138 -8.01 -3.66 -5.16
N VAL A 139 -8.91 -3.27 -4.25
CA VAL A 139 -10.36 -3.46 -4.42
C VAL A 139 -10.89 -2.58 -5.55
N THR A 140 -10.53 -1.29 -5.55
CA THR A 140 -10.91 -0.34 -6.60
C THR A 140 -10.37 -0.80 -7.96
N THR A 141 -9.11 -1.23 -8.02
CA THR A 141 -8.52 -1.78 -9.25
C THR A 141 -9.26 -3.03 -9.72
N TRP A 142 -9.60 -3.94 -8.81
CA TRP A 142 -10.37 -5.14 -9.12
C TRP A 142 -11.77 -4.80 -9.66
N LEU A 143 -12.47 -3.83 -9.07
CA LEU A 143 -13.78 -3.37 -9.55
C LEU A 143 -13.69 -2.79 -10.98
N LEU A 144 -12.66 -2.00 -11.26
CA LEU A 144 -12.42 -1.44 -12.60
C LEU A 144 -12.19 -2.53 -13.64
N LEU A 145 -11.35 -3.53 -13.33
CA LEU A 145 -11.10 -4.68 -14.21
C LEU A 145 -12.35 -5.52 -14.50
N ASN A 146 -13.34 -5.51 -13.59
CA ASN A 146 -14.61 -6.23 -13.77
C ASN A 146 -15.72 -5.34 -14.35
N GLY A 147 -15.37 -4.18 -14.93
CA GLY A 147 -16.33 -3.26 -15.54
C GLY A 147 -17.25 -2.54 -14.54
N ARG A 148 -16.99 -2.63 -13.24
CA ARG A 148 -17.79 -2.03 -12.14
C ARG A 148 -17.29 -0.63 -11.78
N GLY A 149 -17.22 0.25 -12.78
CA GLY A 149 -16.61 1.58 -12.64
C GLY A 149 -17.36 2.51 -11.68
N LEU A 150 -18.69 2.47 -11.64
CA LEU A 150 -19.46 3.27 -10.70
C LEU A 150 -19.18 2.86 -9.24
N ALA A 151 -19.12 1.55 -8.97
CA ALA A 151 -18.75 1.06 -7.65
C ALA A 151 -17.31 1.43 -7.28
N ALA A 152 -16.38 1.38 -8.25
CA ALA A 152 -15.00 1.85 -8.05
C ALA A 152 -14.94 3.36 -7.74
N GLY A 153 -15.71 4.17 -8.45
CA GLY A 153 -15.84 5.61 -8.20
C GLY A 153 -16.40 5.89 -6.81
N ALA A 154 -17.52 5.25 -6.43
CA ALA A 154 -18.11 5.40 -5.10
C ALA A 154 -17.16 4.98 -3.97
N LEU A 155 -16.43 3.86 -4.15
CA LEU A 155 -15.44 3.41 -3.18
C LEU A 155 -14.26 4.37 -3.06
N ALA A 156 -13.79 4.95 -4.17
CA ALA A 156 -12.77 5.98 -4.16
C ALA A 156 -13.27 7.28 -3.52
N THR A 157 -14.52 7.71 -3.80
CA THR A 157 -15.17 8.84 -3.12
C THR A 157 -15.25 8.64 -1.61
N PHE A 158 -15.56 7.42 -1.15
CA PHE A 158 -15.49 7.11 0.27
C PHE A 158 -14.06 7.22 0.81
N GLY A 159 -13.10 6.65 0.09
CA GLY A 159 -11.70 6.63 0.50
C GLY A 159 -11.02 8.00 0.57
N ILE A 160 -11.41 8.98 -0.26
CA ILE A 160 -10.79 10.32 -0.22
C ILE A 160 -11.06 11.08 1.08
N PHE A 161 -12.09 10.72 1.84
CA PHE A 161 -12.32 11.25 3.18
C PHE A 161 -11.33 10.70 4.21
N ALA A 162 -10.67 9.58 3.90
CA ALA A 162 -9.56 9.06 4.69
C ALA A 162 -8.22 9.57 4.17
N LYS A 163 -8.02 9.51 2.84
CA LYS A 163 -6.80 9.95 2.18
C LYS A 163 -7.01 10.15 0.69
N GLU A 164 -6.47 11.24 0.17
CA GLU A 164 -6.48 11.66 -1.24
C GLU A 164 -6.02 10.54 -2.21
N PHE A 165 -5.13 9.66 -1.76
CA PHE A 165 -4.57 8.54 -2.52
C PHE A 165 -5.58 7.46 -2.91
N ALA A 166 -6.76 7.43 -2.29
CA ALA A 166 -7.84 6.52 -2.69
C ALA A 166 -8.30 6.73 -4.14
N ALA A 167 -8.06 7.92 -4.73
CA ALA A 167 -8.36 8.20 -6.13
C ALA A 167 -7.32 7.63 -7.12
N ALA A 168 -6.11 7.29 -6.66
CA ALA A 168 -5.01 6.88 -7.54
C ALA A 168 -5.37 5.70 -8.47
N PRO A 169 -6.04 4.61 -8.04
CA PRO A 169 -6.41 3.51 -8.93
C PRO A 169 -7.23 3.93 -10.16
N LEU A 170 -8.03 5.00 -10.07
CA LEU A 170 -8.81 5.52 -11.20
C LEU A 170 -7.89 6.14 -12.26
N TYR A 171 -6.90 6.93 -11.83
CA TYR A 171 -5.88 7.49 -12.72
C TYR A 171 -4.97 6.41 -13.32
N ILE A 172 -4.61 5.40 -12.53
CA ILE A 172 -3.83 4.25 -13.01
C ILE A 172 -4.60 3.50 -14.11
N ALA A 173 -5.89 3.25 -13.91
CA ALA A 173 -6.73 2.60 -14.90
C ALA A 173 -6.94 3.46 -16.16
N ALA A 174 -7.05 4.78 -16.01
CA ALA A 174 -7.09 5.72 -17.14
C ALA A 174 -5.80 5.64 -17.97
N ALA A 175 -4.64 5.74 -17.32
CA ALA A 175 -3.33 5.61 -17.98
C ALA A 175 -3.16 4.24 -18.64
N ALA A 176 -3.52 3.15 -17.96
CA ALA A 176 -3.48 1.81 -18.53
C ALA A 176 -4.41 1.67 -19.76
N SER A 177 -5.57 2.34 -19.76
CA SER A 177 -6.49 2.36 -20.91
C SER A 177 -5.90 3.16 -22.08
N ALA A 178 -5.22 4.28 -21.80
CA ALA A 178 -4.48 5.03 -22.82
C ALA A 178 -3.37 4.19 -23.47
N ILE A 179 -2.60 3.45 -22.68
CA ILE A 179 -1.55 2.52 -23.17
C ILE A 179 -2.16 1.42 -24.05
N ARG A 180 -3.35 0.91 -23.70
CA ARG A 180 -4.12 -0.05 -24.51
C ARG A 180 -4.74 0.56 -25.77
N ARG A 181 -4.72 1.88 -25.94
CA ARG A 181 -5.50 2.60 -26.95
C ARG A 181 -7.02 2.37 -26.81
N ASP A 182 -7.48 2.08 -25.60
CA ASP A 182 -8.91 1.99 -25.26
C ASP A 182 -9.45 3.37 -24.90
N GLY A 183 -9.89 4.11 -25.93
CA GLY A 183 -10.40 5.47 -25.77
C GLY A 183 -11.67 5.57 -24.92
N ALA A 184 -12.53 4.55 -24.96
CA ALA A 184 -13.76 4.51 -24.16
C ALA A 184 -13.43 4.30 -22.67
N GLY A 185 -12.55 3.34 -22.37
CA GLY A 185 -12.04 3.10 -21.03
C GLY A 185 -11.30 4.32 -20.47
N LEU A 186 -10.44 4.96 -21.28
CA LEU A 186 -9.72 6.18 -20.89
C LEU A 186 -10.70 7.27 -20.45
N ARG A 187 -11.66 7.65 -21.30
CA ARG A 187 -12.63 8.71 -20.99
C ARG A 187 -13.42 8.40 -19.73
N ARG A 188 -13.90 7.16 -19.58
CA ARG A 188 -14.69 6.74 -18.42
C ARG A 188 -13.88 6.77 -17.13
N HIS A 189 -12.69 6.18 -17.12
CA HIS A 189 -11.84 6.15 -15.92
C HIS A 189 -11.35 7.55 -15.54
N LEU A 190 -11.00 8.38 -16.53
CA LEU A 190 -10.60 9.77 -16.30
C LEU A 190 -11.76 10.62 -15.77
N ALA A 191 -12.97 10.47 -16.32
CA ALA A 191 -14.16 11.17 -15.82
C ALA A 191 -14.45 10.82 -14.35
N LEU A 192 -14.35 9.54 -13.98
CA LEU A 192 -14.48 9.10 -12.59
C LEU A 192 -13.36 9.69 -11.72
N ALA A 193 -12.11 9.63 -12.18
CA ALA A 193 -10.96 10.17 -11.45
C ALA A 193 -11.13 11.67 -11.17
N VAL A 194 -11.48 12.45 -12.20
CA VAL A 194 -11.74 13.89 -12.08
C VAL A 194 -12.91 14.15 -11.12
N ALA A 195 -14.03 13.46 -11.27
CA ALA A 195 -15.19 13.66 -10.39
C ALA A 195 -14.84 13.40 -8.91
N VAL A 196 -14.12 12.31 -8.60
CA VAL A 196 -13.67 12.00 -7.24
C VAL A 196 -12.72 13.08 -6.73
N THR A 197 -11.72 13.49 -7.53
CA THR A 197 -10.78 14.55 -7.17
C THR A 197 -11.48 15.90 -6.96
N THR A 198 -12.52 16.22 -7.73
CA THR A 198 -13.33 17.43 -7.55
C THR A 198 -14.09 17.41 -6.23
N ILE A 199 -14.67 16.27 -5.85
CA ILE A 199 -15.33 16.12 -4.52
C ILE A 199 -14.30 16.31 -3.41
N TRP A 200 -13.13 15.68 -3.53
CA TRP A 200 -12.03 15.86 -2.58
C TRP A 200 -11.62 17.33 -2.48
N LEU A 201 -11.43 18.01 -3.61
CA LEU A 201 -11.07 19.43 -3.62
C LEU A 201 -12.16 20.30 -2.97
N GLY A 202 -13.43 20.01 -3.23
CA GLY A 202 -14.55 20.69 -2.58
C GLY A 202 -14.53 20.52 -1.06
N LEU A 203 -14.23 19.31 -0.57
CA LEU A 203 -14.03 19.06 0.86
C LEU A 203 -12.86 19.89 1.41
N GLN A 204 -11.70 19.87 0.75
CA GLN A 204 -10.53 20.63 1.19
C GLN A 204 -10.85 22.12 1.30
N LEU A 205 -11.36 22.71 0.22
CA LEU A 205 -11.70 24.13 0.18
C LEU A 205 -12.78 24.49 1.20
N GLY A 206 -13.77 23.62 1.40
CA GLY A 206 -14.79 23.80 2.43
C GLY A 206 -14.20 23.86 3.84
N LEU A 207 -13.30 22.94 4.18
CA LEU A 207 -12.62 22.91 5.49
C LEU A 207 -11.68 24.10 5.69
N MET A 208 -10.98 24.52 4.63
CA MET A 208 -10.16 25.74 4.65
C MET A 208 -11.02 26.99 4.89
N ALA A 209 -12.14 27.12 4.18
CA ALA A 209 -13.02 28.28 4.28
C ALA A 209 -13.80 28.33 5.60
N ALA A 210 -14.32 27.20 6.07
CA ALA A 210 -15.16 27.13 7.26
C ALA A 210 -14.35 27.16 8.57
N PHE A 211 -13.17 26.52 8.59
CA PHE A 211 -12.40 26.29 9.82
C PHE A 211 -10.97 26.86 9.77
N GLY A 212 -10.59 27.53 8.69
CA GLY A 212 -9.25 28.11 8.54
C GLY A 212 -8.15 27.05 8.43
N TYR A 213 -8.48 25.82 8.03
CA TYR A 213 -7.46 24.79 7.85
C TYR A 213 -6.48 25.19 6.74
N SER A 214 -5.24 24.73 6.82
CA SER A 214 -4.21 25.04 5.84
C SER A 214 -3.20 23.91 5.68
N TYR A 215 -2.45 23.95 4.57
CA TYR A 215 -1.32 23.06 4.33
C TYR A 215 0.03 23.76 4.54
N ASN A 216 0.07 24.94 5.16
CA ASN A 216 1.27 25.79 5.19
C ASN A 216 2.48 25.13 5.89
N ALA A 217 2.23 24.22 6.82
CA ALA A 217 3.27 23.43 7.51
C ALA A 217 3.65 22.14 6.76
N ASN A 218 2.94 21.80 5.68
CA ASN A 218 3.17 20.59 4.91
C ASN A 218 4.11 20.88 3.71
N PRO A 219 5.25 20.18 3.58
CA PRO A 219 6.16 20.32 2.44
C PRO A 219 5.48 20.18 1.07
N SER A 220 4.45 19.34 0.96
CA SER A 220 3.76 19.09 -0.31
C SER A 220 2.90 20.26 -0.80
N SER A 221 2.70 21.31 0.01
CA SER A 221 1.96 22.51 -0.39
C SER A 221 2.78 23.48 -1.24
N ARG A 222 4.08 23.21 -1.40
CA ARG A 222 5.03 24.11 -2.05
C ARG A 222 5.50 23.52 -3.39
N PRO A 223 4.71 23.66 -4.48
CA PRO A 223 4.92 22.98 -5.77
C PRO A 223 6.34 23.16 -6.32
N LEU A 224 6.90 24.37 -6.15
CA LEU A 224 8.21 24.73 -6.67
C LEU A 224 9.37 24.36 -5.74
N GLU A 225 9.10 23.91 -4.51
CA GLU A 225 10.13 23.54 -3.54
C GLU A 225 10.42 22.02 -3.53
N GLY A 226 9.81 21.23 -4.42
CA GLY A 226 10.14 19.80 -4.54
C GLY A 226 9.50 18.87 -3.51
N GLY A 227 8.64 19.40 -2.62
CA GLY A 227 7.80 18.60 -1.73
C GLY A 227 8.57 17.72 -0.74
N TYR A 228 8.01 16.57 -0.40
CA TYR A 228 8.67 15.61 0.49
C TYR A 228 9.93 14.99 -0.11
N LEU A 229 10.04 14.91 -1.44
CA LEU A 229 11.23 14.38 -2.10
C LEU A 229 12.47 15.23 -1.78
N ARG A 230 12.34 16.56 -1.84
CA ARG A 230 13.45 17.46 -1.49
C ARG A 230 13.83 17.31 -0.01
N VAL A 231 12.84 17.38 0.88
CA VAL A 231 13.08 17.24 2.33
C VAL A 231 13.79 15.92 2.63
N TRP A 232 13.38 14.84 1.98
CA TRP A 232 14.02 13.54 2.12
C TRP A 232 15.46 13.52 1.62
N LEU A 233 15.74 14.07 0.43
CA LEU A 233 17.09 14.15 -0.13
C LEU A 233 18.04 15.03 0.70
N GLU A 234 17.53 16.06 1.37
CA GLU A 234 18.33 16.92 2.26
C GLU A 234 18.75 16.22 3.57
N HIS A 235 17.97 15.23 4.03
CA HIS A 235 18.19 14.58 5.32
C HIS A 235 18.75 13.14 5.21
N VAL A 236 18.74 12.55 4.01
CA VAL A 236 19.14 11.16 3.80
C VAL A 236 20.30 11.09 2.80
N GLY A 237 21.48 10.69 3.29
CA GLY A 237 22.65 10.46 2.43
C GLY A 237 22.42 9.37 1.38
N ALA A 238 23.16 9.41 0.28
CA ALA A 238 22.95 8.49 -0.85
C ALA A 238 22.97 6.97 -0.46
N PRO A 239 23.86 6.49 0.42
CA PRO A 239 23.82 5.08 0.87
C PRO A 239 22.55 4.75 1.66
N GLN A 240 22.11 5.65 2.53
CA GLN A 240 20.88 5.48 3.31
C GLN A 240 19.65 5.53 2.41
N ALA A 241 19.63 6.42 1.41
CA ALA A 241 18.59 6.55 0.41
C ALA A 241 18.44 5.25 -0.40
N LEU A 242 19.55 4.71 -0.92
CA LEU A 242 19.57 3.43 -1.62
C LEU A 242 19.08 2.29 -0.72
N PHE A 243 19.53 2.24 0.53
CA PHE A 243 19.08 1.22 1.48
C PHE A 243 17.59 1.35 1.79
N ALA A 244 17.05 2.55 1.95
CA ALA A 244 15.65 2.76 2.28
C ALA A 244 14.71 2.42 1.09
N LEU A 245 15.08 2.86 -0.11
CA LEU A 245 14.39 2.49 -1.35
C LEU A 245 14.44 0.98 -1.59
N PHE A 246 15.61 0.35 -1.39
CA PHE A 246 15.75 -1.10 -1.50
C PHE A 246 14.94 -1.80 -0.41
N GLY A 247 15.07 -1.37 0.85
CA GLY A 247 14.42 -1.95 2.02
C GLY A 247 12.91 -1.94 1.94
N THR A 248 12.32 -0.98 1.21
CA THR A 248 10.88 -0.94 0.97
C THR A 248 10.35 -2.20 0.28
N PHE A 249 11.09 -2.80 -0.66
CA PHE A 249 10.68 -4.04 -1.34
C PHE A 249 11.62 -5.21 -1.05
N GLY A 250 12.78 -4.98 -0.44
CA GLY A 250 13.86 -5.94 -0.27
C GLY A 250 14.23 -6.64 -1.58
N ALA A 251 14.42 -7.96 -1.50
CA ALA A 251 14.73 -8.79 -2.66
C ALA A 251 13.61 -8.84 -3.73
N LEU A 252 12.40 -8.35 -3.45
CA LEU A 252 11.34 -8.26 -4.47
C LEU A 252 11.76 -7.35 -5.63
N HIS A 253 12.59 -6.33 -5.40
CA HIS A 253 13.15 -5.48 -6.46
C HIS A 253 13.84 -6.26 -7.57
N LEU A 254 14.51 -7.37 -7.23
CA LEU A 254 15.18 -8.23 -8.21
C LEU A 254 14.19 -9.06 -9.02
N LEU A 255 13.07 -9.43 -8.40
CA LEU A 255 12.06 -10.31 -8.98
C LEU A 255 11.07 -9.56 -9.88
N ILE A 256 10.75 -8.31 -9.53
CA ILE A 256 9.75 -7.48 -10.23
C ILE A 256 10.03 -7.38 -11.74
N PRO A 257 11.24 -7.07 -12.23
CA PRO A 257 11.49 -6.95 -13.67
C PRO A 257 11.22 -8.25 -14.44
N VAL A 258 11.67 -9.39 -13.91
CA VAL A 258 11.44 -10.71 -14.53
C VAL A 258 9.98 -11.12 -14.43
N GLY A 259 9.33 -10.80 -13.32
CA GLY A 259 7.89 -10.96 -13.12
C GLY A 259 7.08 -10.16 -14.12
N TRP A 260 7.47 -8.91 -14.37
CA TRP A 260 6.82 -8.02 -15.32
C TRP A 260 6.90 -8.56 -16.75
N GLN A 261 8.05 -9.07 -17.17
CA GLN A 261 8.20 -9.72 -18.48
C GLN A 261 7.26 -10.92 -18.68
N ARG A 262 6.88 -11.59 -17.58
CA ARG A 262 6.04 -12.81 -17.58
C ARG A 262 4.59 -12.56 -17.20
N ALA A 263 4.24 -11.34 -16.85
CA ALA A 263 2.91 -10.98 -16.41
C ALA A 263 1.95 -10.86 -17.60
N SER A 264 0.66 -11.05 -17.31
CA SER A 264 -0.44 -10.75 -18.23
C SER A 264 -0.29 -9.32 -18.79
N PRO A 265 -0.72 -9.06 -20.04
CA PRO A 265 -0.75 -7.70 -20.59
C PRO A 265 -1.40 -6.66 -19.65
N GLU A 266 -2.48 -7.03 -18.98
CA GLU A 266 -3.26 -6.16 -18.09
C GLU A 266 -2.41 -5.69 -16.89
N LEU A 267 -1.78 -6.63 -16.17
CA LEU A 267 -0.89 -6.30 -15.06
C LEU A 267 0.30 -5.44 -15.53
N ARG A 268 0.90 -5.75 -16.69
CA ARG A 268 2.00 -4.93 -17.24
C ARG A 268 1.58 -3.49 -17.50
N GLN A 269 0.40 -3.29 -18.10
CA GLN A 269 -0.14 -1.97 -18.42
C GLN A 269 -0.55 -1.21 -17.16
N LEU A 270 -1.12 -1.88 -16.16
CA LEU A 270 -1.40 -1.27 -14.86
C LEU A 270 -0.10 -0.82 -14.17
N SER A 271 0.96 -1.63 -14.22
CA SER A 271 2.26 -1.27 -13.66
C SER A 271 2.89 -0.05 -14.34
N ILE A 272 2.82 0.05 -15.68
CA ILE A 272 3.28 1.25 -16.39
C ILE A 272 2.36 2.44 -16.09
N GLY A 273 1.05 2.23 -16.12
CA GLY A 273 0.03 3.25 -15.80
C GLY A 273 0.13 3.77 -14.36
N ALA A 274 0.81 3.05 -13.47
CA ALA A 274 1.09 3.48 -12.11
C ALA A 274 2.25 4.45 -11.98
N ILE A 275 3.13 4.57 -12.98
CA ILE A 275 4.31 5.44 -12.92
C ILE A 275 3.93 6.91 -12.65
N PRO A 276 2.97 7.54 -13.36
CA PRO A 276 2.59 8.92 -13.07
C PRO A 276 2.07 9.12 -11.64
N ALA A 277 1.28 8.16 -11.13
CA ALA A 277 0.79 8.19 -9.76
C ALA A 277 1.93 8.03 -8.74
N LEU A 278 2.90 7.15 -9.01
CA LEU A 278 4.09 6.98 -8.18
C LEU A 278 4.91 8.26 -8.09
N LEU A 279 5.15 8.93 -9.23
CA LEU A 279 5.88 10.20 -9.26
C LEU A 279 5.15 11.28 -8.45
N ALA A 280 3.83 11.39 -8.60
CA ALA A 280 3.03 12.28 -7.78
C ALA A 280 3.16 11.93 -6.29
N PHE A 281 3.13 10.65 -5.93
CA PHE A 281 3.26 10.19 -4.54
C PHE A 281 4.65 10.49 -3.96
N MET A 282 5.72 10.33 -4.75
CA MET A 282 7.07 10.70 -4.32
C MET A 282 7.20 12.20 -4.05
N TYR A 283 6.37 13.03 -4.69
CA TYR A 283 6.33 14.46 -4.41
C TYR A 283 5.58 14.76 -3.09
N VAL A 284 4.46 14.08 -2.83
CA VAL A 284 3.57 14.36 -1.67
C VAL A 284 3.85 13.49 -0.43
N ALA A 285 4.75 12.53 -0.50
CA ALA A 285 5.15 11.65 0.59
C ALA A 285 6.63 11.23 0.43
N THR A 286 7.23 10.68 1.48
CA THR A 286 8.60 10.13 1.36
C THR A 286 8.65 8.98 0.35
N PRO A 287 9.76 8.81 -0.40
CA PRO A 287 9.86 7.78 -1.44
C PRO A 287 9.51 6.36 -1.00
N GLU A 288 9.88 5.95 0.21
CA GLU A 288 9.58 4.64 0.78
C GLU A 288 8.07 4.47 0.98
N ARG A 289 7.42 5.48 1.55
CA ARG A 289 5.97 5.52 1.73
C ARG A 289 5.25 5.56 0.40
N ALA A 290 5.76 6.30 -0.58
CA ALA A 290 5.20 6.32 -1.92
C ALA A 290 5.23 4.93 -2.56
N LEU A 291 6.38 4.25 -2.52
CA LEU A 291 6.59 2.93 -3.12
C LEU A 291 5.67 1.85 -2.54
N TRP A 292 5.48 1.81 -1.21
CA TRP A 292 4.64 0.74 -0.64
C TRP A 292 3.16 0.85 -0.99
N ASN A 293 2.67 2.02 -1.43
CA ASN A 293 1.28 2.20 -1.87
C ASN A 293 1.02 1.43 -3.18
N PHE A 294 2.07 0.98 -3.88
CA PHE A 294 1.99 0.22 -5.12
C PHE A 294 2.29 -1.28 -4.93
N TYR A 295 2.34 -1.76 -3.68
CA TYR A 295 2.47 -3.19 -3.38
C TYR A 295 1.45 -4.05 -4.11
N PHE A 296 0.23 -3.53 -4.29
CA PHE A 296 -0.85 -4.26 -4.95
C PHE A 296 -0.58 -4.59 -6.43
N LEU A 297 0.38 -3.92 -7.07
CA LEU A 297 0.87 -4.23 -8.42
C LEU A 297 2.26 -4.87 -8.41
N ALA A 298 3.16 -4.38 -7.55
CA ALA A 298 4.54 -4.84 -7.50
C ALA A 298 4.70 -6.26 -6.91
N VAL A 299 3.97 -6.58 -5.83
CA VAL A 299 4.07 -7.89 -5.16
C VAL A 299 3.56 -9.03 -6.06
N PRO A 300 2.43 -8.91 -6.79
CA PRO A 300 2.02 -9.91 -7.78
C PRO A 300 3.10 -10.23 -8.82
N LEU A 301 3.85 -9.22 -9.31
CA LEU A 301 4.93 -9.43 -10.26
C LEU A 301 6.03 -10.34 -9.68
N ALA A 302 6.50 -10.04 -8.47
CA ALA A 302 7.50 -10.87 -7.80
C ALA A 302 6.99 -12.29 -7.51
N ALA A 303 5.72 -12.42 -7.12
CA ALA A 303 5.09 -13.70 -6.81
C ALA A 303 5.03 -14.66 -8.02
N ILE A 304 4.89 -14.13 -9.25
CA ILE A 304 4.95 -14.92 -10.49
C ILE A 304 6.27 -15.69 -10.59
N VAL A 305 7.38 -15.04 -10.26
CA VAL A 305 8.72 -15.62 -10.32
C VAL A 305 8.91 -16.65 -9.21
N LEU A 306 8.56 -16.30 -7.97
CA LEU A 306 8.71 -17.18 -6.81
C LEU A 306 7.85 -18.45 -6.90
N ALA A 307 6.69 -18.37 -7.56
CA ALA A 307 5.83 -19.54 -7.76
C ALA A 307 6.48 -20.65 -8.59
N ARG A 308 7.58 -20.37 -9.31
CA ARG A 308 8.37 -21.35 -10.06
C ARG A 308 9.36 -22.16 -9.21
N LEU A 309 9.62 -21.75 -7.98
CA LEU A 309 10.47 -22.49 -7.05
C LEU A 309 9.78 -23.73 -6.47
N SER A 310 10.48 -24.58 -5.73
CA SER A 310 9.82 -25.57 -4.85
C SER A 310 9.04 -24.87 -3.73
N ALA A 311 7.98 -25.52 -3.19
CA ALA A 311 7.15 -24.94 -2.14
C ALA A 311 8.00 -24.47 -0.94
N ALA A 312 8.93 -25.31 -0.49
CA ALA A 312 9.85 -25.00 0.59
C ALA A 312 10.68 -23.73 0.32
N ALA A 313 11.28 -23.59 -0.87
CA ALA A 313 12.11 -22.43 -1.18
C ALA A 313 11.29 -21.12 -1.29
N ALA A 314 10.07 -21.17 -1.83
CA ALA A 314 9.21 -19.99 -1.88
C ALA A 314 8.73 -19.55 -0.49
N TRP A 315 8.38 -20.49 0.39
CA TRP A 315 8.00 -20.14 1.76
C TRP A 315 9.18 -19.77 2.64
N ALA A 316 10.36 -20.33 2.41
CA ALA A 316 11.60 -19.84 3.01
C ALA A 316 11.85 -18.38 2.61
N PHE A 317 11.64 -18.01 1.34
CA PHE A 317 11.71 -16.61 0.92
C PHE A 317 10.75 -15.74 1.74
N VAL A 318 9.47 -16.13 1.88
CA VAL A 318 8.49 -15.38 2.68
C VAL A 318 8.94 -15.24 4.12
N ALA A 319 9.44 -16.31 4.75
CA ALA A 319 9.92 -16.28 6.13
C ALA A 319 11.09 -15.31 6.32
N PHE A 320 12.13 -15.39 5.49
CA PHE A 320 13.28 -14.48 5.58
C PHE A 320 12.91 -13.04 5.18
N TYR A 321 11.98 -12.86 4.25
CA TYR A 321 11.44 -11.54 3.91
C TYR A 321 10.75 -10.90 5.12
N THR A 322 9.95 -11.69 5.84
CA THR A 322 9.29 -11.28 7.09
C THR A 322 10.31 -10.88 8.15
N LEU A 323 11.34 -11.70 8.36
CA LEU A 323 12.40 -11.42 9.33
C LEU A 323 13.16 -10.13 9.01
N ALA A 324 13.44 -9.86 7.73
CA ALA A 324 14.04 -8.59 7.32
C ALA A 324 13.14 -7.40 7.67
N ASN A 325 11.83 -7.53 7.44
CA ASN A 325 10.87 -6.47 7.72
C ASN A 325 10.62 -6.25 9.21
N PHE A 326 10.88 -7.20 10.11
CA PHE A 326 10.79 -6.94 11.56
C PHE A 326 11.68 -5.76 11.98
N ARG A 327 12.87 -5.62 11.39
CA ARG A 327 13.77 -4.49 11.68
C ARG A 327 13.49 -3.27 10.79
N ILE A 328 13.10 -3.46 9.53
CA ILE A 328 12.91 -2.35 8.57
C ILE A 328 11.53 -1.70 8.73
N GLY A 329 10.46 -2.48 8.74
CA GLY A 329 9.09 -1.98 8.82
C GLY A 329 8.61 -1.83 10.26
N ALA A 330 8.75 -2.89 11.07
CA ALA A 330 8.17 -2.93 12.42
C ALA A 330 9.07 -2.34 13.52
N GLN A 331 10.33 -2.01 13.19
CA GLN A 331 11.31 -1.41 14.09
C GLN A 331 11.55 -2.20 15.40
N ILE A 332 11.39 -3.53 15.36
CA ILE A 332 11.59 -4.39 16.53
C ILE A 332 13.09 -4.40 16.89
N PRO A 333 13.48 -4.07 18.14
CA PRO A 333 14.88 -3.99 18.55
C PRO A 333 15.54 -5.34 18.78
N ASP A 334 14.78 -6.33 19.25
CA ASP A 334 15.31 -7.59 19.75
C ASP A 334 15.59 -8.63 18.65
N VAL A 335 15.31 -8.30 17.38
CA VAL A 335 15.54 -9.21 16.24
C VAL A 335 16.91 -8.96 15.60
N PRO A 336 17.53 -10.00 15.00
CA PRO A 336 18.78 -9.84 14.26
C PRO A 336 18.72 -8.75 13.19
N THR A 337 19.85 -8.13 12.90
CA THR A 337 19.95 -7.11 11.86
C THR A 337 19.42 -7.60 10.52
N ALA A 338 18.61 -6.78 9.82
CA ALA A 338 17.94 -7.15 8.57
C ALA A 338 18.88 -7.69 7.49
N ARG A 339 20.15 -7.26 7.48
CA ARG A 339 21.15 -7.64 6.46
C ARG A 339 21.29 -9.16 6.26
N TYR A 340 21.18 -9.95 7.33
CA TYR A 340 21.32 -11.41 7.22
C TYR A 340 20.12 -12.03 6.50
N ALA A 341 18.92 -11.66 6.92
CA ALA A 341 17.69 -12.13 6.30
C ALA A 341 17.56 -11.62 4.85
N LEU A 342 17.94 -10.37 4.59
CA LEU A 342 18.01 -9.80 3.24
C LEU A 342 18.96 -10.60 2.35
N ALA A 343 20.18 -10.90 2.80
CA ALA A 343 21.14 -11.69 2.02
C ALA A 343 20.57 -13.05 1.60
N VAL A 344 19.86 -13.73 2.50
CA VAL A 344 19.18 -15.00 2.18
C VAL A 344 18.06 -14.80 1.15
N THR A 345 17.20 -13.78 1.32
CA THR A 345 16.15 -13.49 0.32
C THR A 345 16.72 -13.14 -1.05
N ILE A 346 17.86 -12.42 -1.11
CA ILE A 346 18.56 -12.09 -2.34
C ILE A 346 19.07 -13.35 -3.02
N ALA A 347 19.72 -14.26 -2.27
CA ALA A 347 20.20 -15.53 -2.81
C ALA A 347 19.05 -16.36 -3.40
N ILE A 348 17.94 -16.49 -2.68
CA ILE A 348 16.75 -17.20 -3.18
C ILE A 348 16.16 -16.49 -4.40
N ALA A 349 16.13 -15.16 -4.43
CA ALA A 349 15.64 -14.39 -5.57
C ALA A 349 16.48 -14.63 -6.83
N VAL A 350 17.81 -14.65 -6.71
CA VAL A 350 18.73 -14.96 -7.82
C VAL A 350 18.45 -16.36 -8.37
N VAL A 351 18.30 -17.36 -7.49
CA VAL A 351 17.94 -18.72 -7.91
C VAL A 351 16.58 -18.75 -8.63
N ALA A 352 15.59 -17.99 -8.13
CA ALA A 352 14.27 -17.87 -8.76
C ALA A 352 14.36 -17.27 -10.16
N ILE A 353 15.19 -16.24 -10.35
CA ILE A 353 15.42 -15.59 -11.65
C ILE A 353 16.09 -16.54 -12.64
N VAL A 354 17.11 -17.27 -12.22
CA VAL A 354 17.81 -18.25 -13.07
C VAL A 354 16.84 -19.34 -13.53
N ARG A 355 16.11 -19.96 -12.60
CA ARG A 355 15.11 -21.00 -12.92
C ARG A 355 13.95 -20.47 -13.76
N ALA A 356 13.60 -19.20 -13.56
CA ALA A 356 12.61 -18.56 -14.39
C ALA A 356 13.10 -18.58 -15.84
N ARG A 357 14.29 -18.04 -16.15
CA ARG A 357 14.78 -17.87 -17.53
C ARG A 357 15.05 -19.17 -18.31
N THR A 358 15.26 -20.29 -17.64
CA THR A 358 15.54 -21.59 -18.28
C THR A 358 14.29 -22.32 -18.81
N ILE A 359 13.09 -21.77 -18.55
CA ILE A 359 11.79 -22.26 -19.02
C ILE A 359 11.09 -21.11 -19.73
#